data_AF-A0A348MVF3-F1
#
_entry.id   AF-A0A348MVF3-F1
#
_cell.length_a   1.000
_cell.length_b   1.000
_cell.length_c   1.000
_cell.angle_alpha   90.00
_cell.angle_beta   90.00
_cell.angle_gamma   90.00
#
_symmetry.space_group_name_H-M   'P 1'
#
loop_
_entity.id
_entity.type
_entity.pdbx_description
1 polymer ?
#
loop_
_entity_poly.entity_id
_entity_poly.type
_entity_poly.pdbx_seq_one_letter_code
_entity_poly.pdbx_strand_id
1 'polypeptide(L)'
;MQKSLLNTKQKSLICSSLLLALFGCGGGSGNANNVPSNPTIPSTNDPSPIAKVSSNNGFDFYGDAVGKVGQNIGLGIHHPSAAKLVDIKWTQTSGPDVDLIADHTNVIGFTPDVVGTYSFAVDARMCSSVQDNSCGSLSSANITINVDNQSSNASIRLDHTAVERGRVSFRVDPLNGKT
;
A
#
# COMPACT_ATOMS: atom_id res chain seq x y z
N MET A 1 3.79 -10.96 61.74
CA MET A 1 2.48 -11.58 61.50
C MET A 1 2.67 -13.01 61.02
N GLN A 2 2.04 -13.92 61.75
CA GLN A 2 2.10 -15.38 61.70
C GLN A 2 1.52 -15.95 60.40
N LYS A 3 2.20 -16.91 59.75
CA LYS A 3 1.60 -17.71 58.66
C LYS A 3 1.43 -19.16 59.10
N SER A 4 0.15 -19.50 59.26
CA SER A 4 -0.56 -20.71 58.85
C SER A 4 -0.12 -22.10 59.34
N LEU A 5 -1.11 -22.76 59.94
CA LEU A 5 -1.14 -24.12 60.48
C LEU A 5 -1.36 -25.20 59.39
N LEU A 6 -0.65 -26.32 59.59
CA LEU A 6 -1.03 -27.75 59.54
C LEU A 6 -1.90 -28.38 58.40
N ASN A 7 -1.27 -29.39 57.77
CA ASN A 7 -1.66 -30.81 57.57
C ASN A 7 -2.98 -31.21 56.86
N THR A 8 -2.88 -32.17 55.93
CA THR A 8 -3.29 -33.58 56.11
C THR A 8 -2.74 -34.50 54.98
N LYS A 9 -2.36 -35.73 55.33
CA LYS A 9 -1.73 -36.80 54.52
C LYS A 9 -2.73 -37.80 53.94
N GLN A 10 -2.41 -38.45 52.80
CA GLN A 10 -2.63 -39.91 52.56
C GLN A 10 -1.91 -40.38 51.26
N LYS A 11 -0.71 -40.99 51.32
CA LYS A 11 -0.37 -42.44 51.28
C LYS A 11 -0.76 -43.20 50.00
N SER A 12 0.23 -43.59 49.18
CA SER A 12 0.68 -44.99 48.93
C SER A 12 1.15 -45.29 47.49
N LEU A 13 2.47 -45.21 47.32
CA LEU A 13 3.41 -46.10 46.60
C LEU A 13 2.93 -47.49 46.09
N ILE A 14 3.18 -47.82 44.80
CA ILE A 14 4.17 -48.82 44.27
C ILE A 14 3.80 -49.40 42.87
N CYS A 15 4.87 -49.51 42.07
CA CYS A 15 5.09 -50.12 40.77
C CYS A 15 4.39 -51.46 40.46
N SER A 16 4.08 -51.69 39.17
CA SER A 16 4.56 -52.86 38.44
C SER A 16 4.40 -52.69 36.92
N SER A 17 5.21 -53.43 36.17
CA SER A 17 5.73 -53.20 34.83
C SER A 17 5.09 -54.05 33.71
N LEU A 18 5.40 -53.67 32.46
CA LEU A 18 5.72 -54.56 31.31
C LEU A 18 4.56 -55.28 30.55
N LEU A 19 4.28 -54.91 29.29
CA LEU A 19 4.73 -55.58 28.04
C LEU A 19 3.94 -55.14 26.77
N LEU A 20 4.58 -55.41 25.63
CA LEU A 20 4.42 -54.90 24.27
C LEU A 20 3.16 -55.35 23.50
N ALA A 21 2.70 -54.49 22.58
CA ALA A 21 2.40 -54.88 21.19
C ALA A 21 2.38 -53.65 20.27
N LEU A 22 3.49 -53.40 19.58
CA LEU A 22 3.55 -52.53 18.40
C LEU A 22 3.06 -53.34 17.20
N PHE A 23 1.91 -52.97 16.64
CA PHE A 23 1.57 -53.34 15.26
C PHE A 23 1.97 -52.19 14.35
N GLY A 24 2.99 -52.45 13.52
CA GLY A 24 3.37 -51.57 12.43
C GLY A 24 2.42 -51.71 11.24
N CYS A 25 2.27 -50.63 10.47
CA CYS A 25 2.08 -50.66 9.02
C CYS A 25 2.37 -49.26 8.48
N GLY A 26 3.20 -49.15 7.45
CA GLY A 26 3.37 -47.90 6.69
C GLY A 26 4.81 -47.48 6.37
N GLY A 27 5.77 -48.40 6.34
CA GLY A 27 7.09 -48.14 5.75
C GLY A 27 7.02 -48.07 4.22
N GLY A 28 6.68 -46.90 3.69
CA GLY A 28 6.79 -46.60 2.27
C GLY A 28 8.23 -46.30 1.88
N SER A 29 8.87 -47.24 1.18
CA SER A 29 10.15 -47.08 0.50
C SER A 29 10.01 -46.06 -0.64
N GLY A 30 10.11 -44.77 -0.31
CA GLY A 30 10.25 -43.69 -1.27
C GLY A 30 11.72 -43.47 -1.58
N ASN A 31 12.10 -43.74 -2.82
CA ASN A 31 13.44 -43.53 -3.38
C ASN A 31 14.00 -42.16 -2.92
N ALA A 32 15.13 -42.16 -2.21
CA ALA A 32 15.78 -40.94 -1.74
C ALA A 32 16.37 -40.18 -2.93
N ASN A 33 15.56 -39.35 -3.58
CA ASN A 33 16.02 -38.31 -4.51
C ASN A 33 15.08 -37.10 -4.59
N ASN A 34 14.15 -36.94 -3.66
CA ASN A 34 13.32 -35.74 -3.58
C ASN A 34 13.39 -35.18 -2.15
N VAL A 35 14.50 -34.51 -1.85
CA VAL A 35 14.51 -33.51 -0.78
C VAL A 35 13.43 -32.49 -1.17
N PRO A 36 12.43 -32.18 -0.32
CA PRO A 36 11.51 -31.09 -0.61
C PRO A 36 12.35 -29.85 -0.87
N SER A 37 12.28 -29.31 -2.09
CA SER A 37 12.92 -28.03 -2.37
C SER A 37 12.36 -27.04 -1.36
N ASN A 38 13.24 -26.41 -0.59
CA ASN A 38 12.86 -25.28 0.23
C ASN A 38 12.04 -24.34 -0.66
N PRO A 39 10.86 -23.86 -0.23
CA PRO A 39 10.08 -22.93 -1.02
C PRO A 39 11.01 -21.81 -1.48
N THR A 40 11.16 -21.64 -2.79
CA THR A 40 11.89 -20.49 -3.31
C THR A 40 11.16 -19.27 -2.79
N ILE A 41 11.78 -18.50 -1.90
CA ILE A 41 11.29 -17.17 -1.55
C ILE A 41 11.13 -16.47 -2.90
N PRO A 42 9.91 -16.03 -3.27
CA PRO A 42 9.74 -15.27 -4.50
C PRO A 42 10.78 -14.17 -4.46
N SER A 43 11.64 -14.10 -5.48
CA SER A 43 12.47 -12.93 -5.69
C SER A 43 11.53 -11.74 -5.59
N THR A 44 11.66 -10.94 -4.54
CA THR A 44 10.95 -9.68 -4.45
C THR A 44 11.53 -8.88 -5.61
N ASN A 45 10.81 -8.83 -6.73
CA ASN A 45 11.07 -7.84 -7.75
C ASN A 45 11.09 -6.53 -6.98
N ASP A 46 12.25 -5.88 -6.95
CA ASP A 46 12.37 -4.53 -6.41
C ASP A 46 11.23 -3.73 -7.08
N PRO A 47 10.32 -3.11 -6.31
CA PRO A 47 9.21 -2.39 -6.91
C PRO A 47 9.75 -1.46 -7.99
N SER A 48 9.22 -1.59 -9.20
CA SER A 48 9.60 -0.70 -10.28
C SER A 48 9.42 0.75 -9.81
N PRO A 49 10.39 1.64 -10.07
CA PRO A 49 10.29 3.03 -9.65
C PRO A 49 8.96 3.62 -10.11
N ILE A 50 8.29 4.38 -9.23
CA ILE A 50 7.06 5.08 -9.60
C ILE A 50 7.39 5.99 -10.79
N ALA A 51 6.71 5.77 -11.91
CA ALA A 51 6.98 6.50 -13.14
C ALA A 51 6.54 7.96 -12.98
N LYS A 52 7.41 8.88 -13.43
CA LYS A 52 7.07 10.29 -13.55
C LYS A 52 6.04 10.48 -14.67
N VAL A 53 4.94 11.17 -14.36
CA VAL A 53 3.87 11.48 -15.32
C VAL A 53 4.26 12.65 -16.20
N SER A 54 4.79 13.71 -15.61
CA SER A 54 5.23 14.91 -16.33
C SER A 54 6.23 15.71 -15.50
N SER A 55 6.82 16.73 -16.12
CA SER A 55 7.65 17.72 -15.40
C SER A 55 7.37 19.12 -15.92
N ASN A 56 7.19 20.07 -15.03
CA ASN A 56 6.96 21.47 -15.37
C ASN A 56 7.62 22.39 -14.33
N ASN A 57 8.35 23.41 -14.81
CA ASN A 57 9.03 24.39 -13.97
C ASN A 57 9.88 23.80 -12.82
N GLY A 58 10.59 22.69 -13.08
CA GLY A 58 11.43 21.99 -12.11
C GLY A 58 10.69 21.01 -11.19
N PHE A 59 9.36 21.02 -11.17
CA PHE A 59 8.55 20.04 -10.45
C PHE A 59 8.35 18.80 -11.31
N ASP A 60 8.55 17.65 -10.69
CA ASP A 60 8.21 16.34 -11.21
C ASP A 60 6.86 15.91 -10.64
N PHE A 61 5.94 15.51 -11.52
CA PHE A 61 4.60 15.07 -11.15
C PHE A 61 4.50 13.54 -11.19
N TYR A 62 3.81 12.99 -10.21
CA TYR A 62 3.57 11.55 -10.04
C TYR A 62 2.08 11.29 -9.81
N GLY A 63 1.65 10.06 -10.05
CA GLY A 63 0.27 9.63 -9.84
C GLY A 63 -0.33 9.00 -11.08
N ASP A 64 -1.65 9.17 -11.25
CA ASP A 64 -2.37 8.63 -12.39
C ASP A 64 -2.11 9.47 -13.65
N ALA A 65 -1.50 8.86 -14.68
CA ALA A 65 -1.27 9.54 -15.96
C ALA A 65 -2.56 9.77 -16.76
N VAL A 66 -3.57 8.92 -16.54
CA VAL A 66 -4.91 9.02 -17.14
C VAL A 66 -5.93 8.63 -16.07
N GLY A 67 -6.94 9.47 -15.90
CA GLY A 67 -8.03 9.28 -14.96
C GLY A 67 -9.22 8.53 -15.54
N LYS A 68 -10.12 8.09 -14.66
CA LYS A 68 -11.40 7.48 -15.04
C LYS A 68 -12.52 8.09 -14.21
N VAL A 69 -13.70 8.24 -14.82
CA VAL A 69 -14.89 8.71 -14.11
C VAL A 69 -15.20 7.80 -12.92
N GLY A 70 -15.48 8.40 -11.76
CA GLY A 70 -15.79 7.70 -10.52
C GLY A 70 -14.59 7.05 -9.82
N GLN A 71 -13.38 7.17 -10.37
CA GLN A 71 -12.15 6.70 -9.72
C GLN A 71 -11.50 7.84 -8.93
N ASN A 72 -11.05 7.55 -7.70
CA ASN A 72 -10.17 8.46 -7.00
C ASN A 72 -8.81 8.54 -7.70
N ILE A 73 -8.47 9.73 -8.17
CA ILE A 73 -7.20 10.08 -8.80
C ILE A 73 -6.29 10.71 -7.75
N GLY A 74 -5.02 10.32 -7.74
CA GLY A 74 -4.00 10.94 -6.92
C GLY A 74 -2.95 11.64 -7.78
N LEU A 75 -2.62 12.90 -7.46
CA LEU A 75 -1.51 13.63 -8.08
C LEU A 75 -0.55 14.12 -7.00
N GLY A 76 0.74 13.87 -7.19
CA GLY A 76 1.79 14.27 -6.28
C GLY A 76 2.87 15.08 -6.98
N ILE A 77 3.55 15.94 -6.21
CA ILE A 77 4.70 16.71 -6.69
C ILE A 77 5.96 16.40 -5.89
N HIS A 78 7.08 16.50 -6.59
CA HIS A 78 8.42 16.50 -6.03
C HIS A 78 9.28 17.51 -6.76
N HIS A 79 10.28 18.09 -6.10
CA HIS A 79 11.29 18.92 -6.76
C HIS A 79 12.66 18.28 -6.52
N PRO A 80 13.38 17.81 -7.56
CA PRO A 80 14.58 16.98 -7.41
C PRO A 80 15.71 17.57 -6.56
N SER A 81 15.80 18.89 -6.48
CA SER A 81 16.82 19.60 -5.69
C SER A 81 16.32 20.16 -4.36
N ALA A 82 15.02 20.10 -4.08
CA ALA A 82 14.48 20.64 -2.83
C ALA A 82 14.54 19.57 -1.74
N ALA A 83 14.99 19.96 -0.54
CA ALA A 83 14.91 19.07 0.62
C ALA A 83 13.46 18.94 1.12
N LYS A 84 12.65 19.98 0.95
CA LYS A 84 11.25 20.07 1.38
C LYS A 84 10.50 21.13 0.57
N LEU A 85 9.20 20.94 0.42
CA LEU A 85 8.26 21.93 -0.09
C LEU A 85 7.39 22.49 1.05
N VAL A 86 7.10 23.79 1.04
CA VAL A 86 6.20 24.49 1.98
C VAL A 86 5.27 25.44 1.24
N ASP A 87 4.28 25.99 1.95
CA ASP A 87 3.27 26.91 1.41
C ASP A 87 2.60 26.37 0.15
N ILE A 88 2.30 25.08 0.16
CA ILE A 88 1.78 24.38 -1.00
C ILE A 88 0.30 24.76 -1.17
N LYS A 89 -0.10 25.09 -2.40
CA LYS A 89 -1.50 25.28 -2.74
C LYS A 89 -1.77 24.76 -4.15
N TRP A 90 -2.69 23.82 -4.24
CA TRP A 90 -3.27 23.36 -5.49
C TRP A 90 -4.52 24.15 -5.83
N THR A 91 -4.67 24.46 -7.12
CA THR A 91 -5.82 25.17 -7.67
C THR A 91 -6.21 24.54 -9.00
N GLN A 92 -7.47 24.16 -9.15
CA GLN A 92 -7.99 23.78 -10.47
C GLN A 92 -8.07 25.02 -11.36
N THR A 93 -7.54 24.92 -12.57
CA THR A 93 -7.48 26.04 -13.54
C THR A 93 -8.38 25.85 -14.74
N SER A 94 -8.79 24.61 -15.04
CA SER A 94 -9.75 24.30 -16.10
C SER A 94 -10.36 22.90 -15.95
N GLY A 95 -11.41 22.63 -16.74
CA GLY A 95 -12.14 21.37 -16.75
C GLY A 95 -13.41 21.43 -15.89
N PRO A 96 -14.18 20.32 -15.84
CA PRO A 96 -15.31 20.19 -14.92
C PRO A 96 -14.86 20.33 -13.46
N ASP A 97 -15.67 20.95 -12.61
CA ASP A 97 -15.29 21.16 -11.20
C ASP A 97 -15.14 19.84 -10.44
N VAL A 98 -14.07 19.73 -9.63
CA VAL A 98 -13.85 18.60 -8.70
C VAL A 98 -13.49 19.13 -7.32
N ASP A 99 -13.87 18.36 -6.29
CA ASP A 99 -13.45 18.64 -4.92
C ASP A 99 -12.00 18.13 -4.71
N LEU A 100 -11.10 19.06 -4.40
CA LEU A 100 -9.69 18.74 -4.15
C LEU A 100 -9.47 18.41 -2.67
N ILE A 101 -9.08 17.17 -2.41
CA ILE A 101 -8.72 16.71 -1.08
C ILE A 101 -7.24 16.99 -0.85
N ALA A 102 -6.92 17.59 0.30
CA ALA A 102 -5.55 17.89 0.73
C ALA A 102 -4.78 18.84 -0.21
N ASP A 103 -5.48 19.84 -0.75
CA ASP A 103 -5.01 20.90 -1.64
C ASP A 103 -3.85 21.78 -1.10
N HIS A 104 -3.41 21.55 0.13
CA HIS A 104 -2.32 22.26 0.81
C HIS A 104 -1.13 21.35 1.11
N THR A 105 -1.03 20.20 0.44
CA THR A 105 0.02 19.19 0.64
C THR A 105 0.71 18.82 -0.67
N ASN A 106 1.78 18.00 -0.58
CA ASN A 106 2.48 17.50 -1.76
C ASN A 106 1.61 16.61 -2.67
N VAL A 107 0.48 16.10 -2.16
CA VAL A 107 -0.39 15.17 -2.87
C VAL A 107 -1.84 15.61 -2.75
N ILE A 108 -2.54 15.68 -3.86
CA ILE A 108 -3.99 15.88 -3.90
C ILE A 108 -4.71 14.61 -4.34
N GLY A 109 -5.93 14.47 -3.85
CA GLY A 109 -6.88 13.47 -4.34
C GLY A 109 -8.14 14.14 -4.86
N PHE A 110 -8.75 13.59 -5.91
CA PHE A 110 -10.07 14.02 -6.38
C PHE A 110 -10.76 12.88 -7.13
N THR A 111 -12.08 12.96 -7.27
CA THR A 111 -12.88 11.98 -8.03
C THR A 111 -13.68 12.71 -9.10
N PRO A 112 -13.39 12.52 -10.40
CA PRO A 112 -14.11 13.18 -11.47
C PRO A 112 -15.42 12.47 -11.78
N ASP A 113 -16.50 13.23 -11.93
CA ASP A 113 -17.82 12.71 -12.31
C ASP A 113 -18.07 12.78 -13.83
N VAL A 114 -17.23 13.53 -14.55
CA VAL A 114 -17.41 13.79 -15.98
C VAL A 114 -16.12 13.52 -16.75
N VAL A 115 -16.26 12.94 -17.95
CA VAL A 115 -15.17 12.75 -18.91
C VAL A 115 -14.67 14.11 -19.37
N GLY A 116 -13.35 14.29 -19.44
CA GLY A 116 -12.79 15.54 -19.92
C GLY A 116 -11.33 15.73 -19.54
N THR A 117 -10.82 16.91 -19.86
CA THR A 117 -9.47 17.32 -19.53
C THR A 117 -9.52 18.27 -18.34
N TYR A 118 -8.75 17.95 -17.31
CA TYR A 118 -8.65 18.69 -16.06
C TYR A 118 -7.25 19.27 -15.96
N SER A 119 -7.13 20.56 -15.63
CA SER A 119 -5.83 21.17 -15.39
C SER A 119 -5.75 21.78 -14.00
N PHE A 120 -4.57 21.65 -13.41
CA PHE A 120 -4.26 22.11 -12.07
C PHE A 120 -2.97 22.91 -12.08
N ALA A 121 -2.95 23.97 -11.30
CA ALA A 121 -1.74 24.68 -10.92
C ALA A 121 -1.39 24.33 -9.47
N VAL A 122 -0.10 24.27 -9.17
CA VAL A 122 0.42 24.12 -7.82
C VAL A 122 1.48 25.18 -7.56
N ASP A 123 1.26 25.94 -6.50
CA ASP A 123 2.22 26.90 -5.98
C ASP A 123 2.91 26.29 -4.76
N ALA A 124 4.24 26.39 -4.69
CA ALA A 124 5.02 25.91 -3.55
C ALA A 124 6.35 26.68 -3.42
N ARG A 125 6.88 26.74 -2.19
CA ARG A 125 8.25 27.22 -1.92
C ARG A 125 9.17 26.04 -1.67
N MET A 126 10.37 26.11 -2.26
CA MET A 126 11.41 25.11 -2.08
C MET A 126 12.34 25.51 -0.94
N CYS A 127 12.61 24.58 -0.03
CA CYS A 127 13.58 24.77 1.05
C CYS A 127 14.82 23.92 0.77
N SER A 128 16.01 24.47 1.02
CA SER A 128 17.29 23.78 0.82
C SER A 128 17.63 22.78 1.92
N SER A 129 16.97 22.88 3.08
CA SER A 129 17.11 21.95 4.20
C SER A 129 15.74 21.61 4.77
N VAL A 130 15.66 20.47 5.47
CA VAL A 130 14.46 20.05 6.21
C VAL A 130 14.37 20.76 7.55
N GLN A 131 15.51 21.18 8.12
CA GLN A 131 15.61 21.77 9.45
C GLN A 131 15.41 23.27 9.50
N ASP A 132 15.76 23.99 8.42
CA ASP A 132 15.55 25.43 8.34
C ASP A 132 14.22 25.76 7.64
N ASN A 133 13.64 26.89 8.01
CA ASN A 133 12.50 27.48 7.29
C ASN A 133 12.98 28.52 6.27
N SER A 134 14.26 28.44 5.86
CA SER A 134 14.88 29.32 4.88
C SER A 134 14.51 28.84 3.47
N CYS A 135 13.26 29.09 3.10
CA CYS A 135 12.72 28.67 1.82
C CYS A 135 12.80 29.79 0.78
N GLY A 136 12.93 29.42 -0.48
CA GLY A 136 12.99 30.36 -1.60
C GLY A 136 11.67 31.06 -1.89
N SER A 137 11.64 31.72 -3.04
CA SER A 137 10.43 32.33 -3.58
C SER A 137 9.37 31.28 -3.93
N LEU A 138 8.11 31.72 -3.96
CA LEU A 138 7.00 30.90 -4.45
C LEU A 138 7.22 30.57 -5.94
N SER A 139 7.06 29.31 -6.31
CA SER A 139 7.15 28.83 -7.67
C SER A 139 5.87 28.09 -8.04
N SER A 140 5.42 28.26 -9.29
CA SER A 140 4.18 27.69 -9.80
C SER A 140 4.47 26.65 -10.88
N ALA A 141 3.76 25.53 -10.87
CA ALA A 141 3.83 24.50 -11.90
C ALA A 141 2.43 24.04 -12.30
N ASN A 142 2.30 23.52 -13.52
CA ASN A 142 1.01 23.11 -14.07
C ASN A 142 1.05 21.66 -14.54
N ILE A 143 -0.09 20.98 -14.39
CA ILE A 143 -0.33 19.65 -14.93
C ILE A 143 -1.74 19.55 -15.51
N THR A 144 -1.86 18.76 -16.57
CA THR A 144 -3.12 18.43 -17.22
C THR A 144 -3.29 16.91 -17.23
N ILE A 145 -4.48 16.43 -16.86
CA ILE A 145 -4.86 15.02 -16.84
C ILE A 145 -6.13 14.83 -17.68
N ASN A 146 -6.14 13.79 -18.50
CA ASN A 146 -7.32 13.36 -19.23
C ASN A 146 -8.08 12.30 -18.42
N VAL A 147 -9.39 12.44 -18.35
CA VAL A 147 -10.31 11.50 -17.69
C VAL A 147 -11.20 10.88 -18.75
N ASP A 148 -11.16 9.55 -18.84
CA ASP A 148 -11.91 8.77 -19.82
C ASP A 148 -13.13 8.05 -19.21
N ASN A 149 -14.05 7.61 -20.07
CA ASN A 149 -15.27 6.89 -19.68
C ASN A 149 -15.07 5.39 -19.43
N GLN A 150 -13.88 4.97 -18.99
CA GLN A 150 -13.60 3.55 -18.75
C GLN A 150 -14.08 3.19 -17.35
N SER A 151 -15.04 2.26 -17.23
CA SER A 151 -15.42 1.72 -15.91
C SER A 151 -14.25 0.92 -15.34
N SER A 152 -13.79 1.28 -14.15
CA SER A 152 -12.87 0.41 -13.42
C SER A 152 -13.67 -0.70 -12.75
N ASN A 153 -13.46 -1.95 -13.17
CA ASN A 153 -14.12 -3.11 -12.55
C ASN A 153 -13.72 -3.29 -11.07
N ALA A 154 -12.57 -2.73 -10.69
CA ALA A 154 -12.15 -2.58 -9.30
C ALA A 154 -11.23 -1.36 -9.16
N SER A 155 -11.25 -0.71 -8.00
CA SER A 155 -10.27 0.29 -7.59
C SER A 155 -9.69 -0.16 -6.25
N ILE A 156 -8.37 -0.31 -6.18
CA ILE A 156 -7.65 -0.58 -4.94
C ILE A 156 -6.73 0.61 -4.71
N ARG A 157 -6.83 1.22 -3.53
CA ARG A 157 -5.92 2.30 -3.16
C ARG A 157 -4.58 1.71 -2.73
N LEU A 158 -3.49 2.44 -3.00
CA LEU A 158 -2.13 1.97 -2.70
C LEU A 158 -1.88 1.78 -1.18
N ASP A 159 -2.71 2.39 -0.34
CA ASP A 159 -2.69 2.30 1.13
C ASP A 159 -3.48 1.11 1.69
N HIS A 160 -3.91 0.15 0.87
CA HIS A 160 -4.50 -1.09 1.38
C HIS A 160 -3.45 -1.93 2.14
N THR A 161 -3.59 -2.01 3.46
CA THR A 161 -2.74 -2.85 4.32
C THR A 161 -3.52 -4.05 4.85
N ALA A 162 -2.84 -5.20 4.94
CA ALA A 162 -3.36 -6.40 5.58
C ALA A 162 -2.40 -6.82 6.69
N VAL A 163 -2.94 -7.14 7.87
CA VAL A 163 -2.13 -7.63 9.00
C VAL A 163 -1.68 -9.07 8.78
N GLU A 164 -0.54 -9.45 9.36
CA GLU A 164 -0.07 -10.83 9.34
C GLU A 164 -1.14 -11.78 9.89
N ARG A 165 -1.32 -12.93 9.22
CA ARG A 165 -2.38 -13.93 9.49
C ARG A 165 -3.82 -13.43 9.28
N GLY A 166 -4.01 -12.21 8.78
CA GLY A 166 -5.30 -11.72 8.31
C GLY A 166 -5.78 -12.53 7.11
N ARG A 167 -7.06 -12.89 7.09
CA ARG A 167 -7.68 -13.47 5.88
C ARG A 167 -8.13 -12.34 4.97
N VAL A 168 -7.54 -12.23 3.79
CA VAL A 168 -7.97 -11.30 2.73
C VAL A 168 -8.41 -12.11 1.52
N SER A 169 -9.61 -11.84 1.01
CA SER A 169 -10.06 -12.38 -0.27
C SER A 169 -10.47 -11.23 -1.18
N PHE A 170 -9.77 -11.08 -2.30
CA PHE A 170 -10.15 -10.16 -3.35
C PHE A 170 -10.86 -10.95 -4.45
N ARG A 171 -12.09 -10.58 -4.78
CA ARG A 171 -12.87 -11.19 -5.86
C ARG A 171 -13.35 -10.08 -6.78
N VAL A 172 -13.11 -10.24 -8.07
CA VAL A 172 -13.64 -9.38 -9.13
C VAL A 172 -14.37 -10.29 -10.08
N ASP A 173 -15.67 -10.11 -10.19
CA ASP A 173 -16.47 -10.87 -11.16
C ASP A 173 -16.29 -10.22 -12.55
N PRO A 174 -16.04 -11.01 -13.60
CA PRO A 174 -16.08 -10.50 -14.96
C PRO A 174 -17.53 -10.10 -15.33
N LEU A 175 -17.67 -9.03 -16.11
CA LEU A 175 -18.97 -8.63 -16.64
C LEU A 175 -19.60 -9.78 -17.43
N ASN A 176 -20.91 -9.98 -17.24
CA ASN A 176 -21.67 -11.10 -17.75
C ASN A 176 -21.39 -11.36 -19.26
N GLY A 177 -20.86 -12.55 -19.60
CA GLY A 177 -20.78 -13.03 -20.99
C GLY A 177 -19.44 -12.91 -21.73
N LYS A 178 -18.29 -12.72 -21.06
CA LYS A 178 -16.97 -12.84 -21.70
C LYS A 178 -16.01 -13.69 -20.85
N THR A 179 -15.77 -14.93 -21.30
CA THR A 179 -14.61 -15.77 -20.98
C THR A 179 -13.69 -15.83 -22.18
#